data_AF-A0A7W8LQS4-F1
#
_entry.id   AF-A0A7W8LQS4-F1
#
_cell.length_a   1.000
_cell.length_b   1.000
_cell.length_c   1.000
_cell.angle_alpha   90.00
_cell.angle_beta   90.00
_cell.angle_gamma   90.00
#
_symmetry.space_group_name_H-M   'P 1'
#
loop_
_entity.id
_entity.type
_entity.pdbx_description
1 polymer ?
#
loop_
_entity_poly.entity_id
_entity_poly.type
_entity_poly.pdbx_seq_one_letter_code
_entity_poly.pdbx_strand_id
1 'polypeptide(L)'
;MSQEMLNALLLPLLFSMIGGSYAYLRFPDRRPRVLLTLVLFQLVGAYGHSAQPEMALFGLLGLHMLVVCALLLHHLQAPRPELAPEWKRRE
;
A
#
# COMPACT_ATOMS: atom_id res chain seq x y z
N MET A 1 -1.94 27.11 -7.36
CA MET A 1 -2.89 25.99 -7.55
C MET A 1 -2.22 24.62 -7.49
N SER A 2 -0.96 24.44 -7.91
CA SER A 2 -0.22 23.16 -7.76
C SER A 2 -0.07 22.68 -6.30
N GLN A 3 0.11 23.62 -5.38
CA GLN A 3 0.34 23.33 -3.96
C GLN A 3 -0.90 22.81 -3.22
N GLU A 4 -2.11 23.15 -3.68
CA GLU A 4 -3.36 22.71 -3.06
C GLU A 4 -3.60 21.21 -3.31
N MET A 5 -3.24 20.72 -4.49
CA MET A 5 -3.39 19.31 -4.82
C MET A 5 -2.35 18.44 -4.10
N LEU A 6 -1.12 18.95 -3.93
CA LEU A 6 -0.15 18.33 -3.03
C LEU A 6 -0.71 18.22 -1.61
N ASN A 7 -1.20 19.32 -1.03
CA ASN A 7 -1.67 19.30 0.35
C ASN A 7 -2.90 18.40 0.54
N ALA A 8 -3.78 18.33 -0.46
CA ALA A 8 -4.95 17.45 -0.45
C ALA A 8 -4.58 15.96 -0.53
N LEU A 9 -3.50 15.61 -1.26
CA LEU A 9 -3.05 14.23 -1.46
C LEU A 9 -1.98 13.78 -0.46
N LEU A 10 -1.23 14.72 0.13
CA LEU A 10 -0.13 14.45 1.06
C LEU A 10 -0.62 13.69 2.30
N LEU A 11 -1.66 14.20 2.97
CA LEU A 11 -2.20 13.60 4.19
C LEU A 11 -2.78 12.20 3.92
N PRO A 12 -3.63 11.99 2.89
CA PRO A 12 -4.12 10.66 2.53
C PRO A 12 -3.02 9.67 2.14
N LEU A 13 -1.99 10.11 1.40
CA LEU A 13 -0.86 9.25 1.02
C LEU A 13 -0.01 8.86 2.24
N LEU A 14 0.31 9.80 3.12
CA LEU A 14 1.04 9.51 4.35
C LEU A 14 0.23 8.60 5.28
N PHE A 15 -1.07 8.85 5.41
CA PHE A 15 -1.96 8.00 6.20
C PHE A 15 -2.06 6.59 5.61
N SER A 16 -2.17 6.46 4.29
CA SER A 16 -2.17 5.17 3.59
C SER A 16 -0.85 4.42 3.80
N MET A 17 0.27 5.12 3.73
CA MET A 17 1.60 4.52 3.89
C MET A 17 1.82 3.99 5.32
N ILE A 18 1.52 4.80 6.34
CA ILE A 18 1.69 4.45 7.75
C ILE A 18 0.63 3.43 8.17
N GLY A 19 -0.64 3.71 7.87
CA GLY A 19 -1.77 2.86 8.23
C GLY A 19 -1.76 1.52 7.51
N GLY A 20 -1.40 1.51 6.22
CA GLY A 20 -1.25 0.28 5.43
C GLY A 20 -0.09 -0.58 5.89
N SER A 21 1.08 0.03 6.16
CA SER A 21 2.23 -0.71 6.71
C SER A 21 1.92 -1.30 8.10
N TYR A 22 1.30 -0.51 8.97
CA TYR A 22 0.89 -0.97 10.29
C TYR A 22 -0.16 -2.10 10.21
N ALA A 23 -1.19 -1.93 9.39
CA ALA A 23 -2.24 -2.92 9.22
C ALA A 23 -1.70 -4.23 8.64
N TYR A 24 -0.74 -4.16 7.71
CA TYR A 24 -0.08 -5.32 7.12
C TYR A 24 0.72 -6.14 8.15
N LEU A 25 1.45 -5.45 9.04
CA LEU A 25 2.24 -6.08 10.10
C LEU A 25 1.35 -6.61 11.24
N ARG A 26 0.32 -5.86 11.62
CA ARG A 26 -0.56 -6.17 12.77
C ARG A 26 -1.60 -7.25 12.45
N PHE A 27 -2.13 -7.28 11.21
CA PHE A 27 -3.24 -8.16 10.82
C PHE A 27 -2.85 -9.07 9.65
N PRO A 28 -2.20 -10.23 9.93
CA PRO A 28 -1.76 -11.15 8.89
C PRO A 28 -2.92 -11.68 8.02
N ASP A 29 -4.11 -11.87 8.59
CA ASP A 29 -5.32 -12.30 7.86
C ASP A 29 -5.86 -11.24 6.88
N ARG A 30 -5.49 -9.97 7.06
CA ARG A 30 -5.98 -8.86 6.20
C ARG A 30 -4.95 -8.37 5.19
N ARG A 31 -3.76 -8.99 5.13
CA ARG A 31 -2.66 -8.66 4.20
C ARG A 31 -3.12 -8.41 2.75
N PRO A 32 -3.94 -9.27 2.10
CA PRO A 32 -4.33 -9.03 0.71
C PRO A 32 -5.25 -7.80 0.54
N ARG A 33 -6.15 -7.53 1.50
CA ARG A 33 -7.00 -6.32 1.47
C ARG A 33 -6.18 -5.05 1.68
N VAL A 34 -5.19 -5.10 2.57
CA VAL A 34 -4.30 -3.97 2.83
C VAL A 34 -3.41 -3.66 1.62
N LEU A 35 -2.86 -4.70 0.97
CA LEU A 35 -2.12 -4.55 -0.29
C LEU A 35 -2.98 -3.93 -1.39
N LEU A 36 -4.24 -4.36 -1.52
CA LEU A 36 -5.17 -3.79 -2.49
C LEU A 36 -5.40 -2.30 -2.23
N THR A 37 -5.66 -1.90 -0.98
CA THR A 37 -5.83 -0.48 -0.61
C THR A 37 -4.58 0.34 -0.96
N LEU A 38 -3.39 -0.17 -0.65
CA LEU A 38 -2.14 0.50 -0.98
C LEU A 38 -1.97 0.69 -2.50
N VAL A 39 -2.31 -0.32 -3.31
CA VAL A 39 -2.28 -0.22 -4.77
C VAL A 39 -3.30 0.79 -5.30
N LEU A 40 -4.51 0.83 -4.74
CA LEU A 40 -5.53 1.82 -5.10
C LEU A 40 -5.07 3.25 -4.79
N PHE A 41 -4.41 3.47 -3.64
CA PHE A 41 -3.82 4.76 -3.31
C PHE A 41 -2.70 5.15 -4.27
N GLN A 42 -1.89 4.20 -4.74
CA GLN A 42 -0.88 4.45 -5.77
C GLN A 42 -1.52 4.90 -7.10
N LEU A 43 -2.62 4.26 -7.52
CA LEU A 43 -3.37 4.62 -8.72
C LEU A 43 -3.97 6.03 -8.64
N VAL A 44 -4.58 6.37 -7.50
CA VAL A 44 -5.13 7.72 -7.26
C VAL A 44 -4.01 8.75 -7.26
N GLY A 45 -2.88 8.46 -6.62
CA GLY A 45 -1.71 9.33 -6.64
C GLY A 45 -1.12 9.51 -8.05
N ALA A 46 -1.08 8.45 -8.86
CA ALA A 46 -0.57 8.49 -10.23
C ALA A 46 -1.48 9.31 -11.14
N TYR A 47 -2.80 9.19 -10.96
CA TYR A 47 -3.78 10.03 -11.64
C TYR A 47 -3.63 11.51 -11.23
N GLY A 48 -3.46 11.79 -9.93
CA GLY A 48 -3.18 13.14 -9.43
C GLY A 48 -1.91 13.74 -10.05
N HIS A 49 -0.84 12.96 -10.15
CA HIS A 49 0.41 13.39 -10.79
C HIS A 49 0.26 13.60 -12.31
N SER A 50 -0.53 12.77 -13.00
CA SER A 50 -0.83 12.97 -14.42
C SER A 50 -1.64 14.24 -14.68
N ALA A 51 -2.52 14.64 -13.75
CA ALA A 51 -3.32 15.85 -13.86
C ALA A 51 -2.49 17.11 -13.56
N GLN A 52 -1.59 17.07 -12.57
CA GLN A 52 -0.63 18.13 -12.31
C GLN A 52 0.75 17.53 -11.98
N PRO A 53 1.70 17.56 -12.94
CA PRO A 53 3.02 17.00 -12.74
C PRO A 53 3.83 17.88 -11.80
N GLU A 54 4.01 17.41 -10.57
CA GLU A 54 4.82 18.06 -9.54
C GLU A 54 5.94 17.12 -9.05
N MET A 55 7.18 17.62 -8.97
CA MET A 55 8.34 16.82 -8.57
C MET A 55 8.23 16.26 -7.13
N ALA A 56 7.64 17.02 -6.21
CA ALA A 56 7.45 16.56 -4.82
C ALA A 56 6.50 15.35 -4.75
N LEU A 57 5.43 15.40 -5.53
CA LEU A 57 4.41 14.35 -5.65
C LEU A 57 4.99 13.09 -6.32
N PHE A 58 5.89 13.27 -7.31
CA PHE A 58 6.64 12.17 -7.93
C PHE A 58 7.53 11.45 -6.92
N GLY A 59 8.30 12.19 -6.11
CA GLY A 59 9.14 11.60 -5.06
C GLY A 59 8.34 10.82 -4.03
N LEU A 60 7.20 11.39 -3.59
CA LEU A 60 6.30 10.73 -2.65
C LEU A 60 5.69 9.45 -3.24
N LEU A 61 5.25 9.49 -4.51
CA LEU A 61 4.74 8.31 -5.21
C LEU A 61 5.80 7.23 -5.39
N GLY A 62 7.03 7.62 -5.71
CA GLY A 62 8.15 6.70 -5.86
C GLY A 62 8.47 5.98 -4.55
N LEU A 63 8.52 6.73 -3.45
CA LEU A 63 8.70 6.16 -2.11
C LEU A 63 7.54 5.23 -1.73
N HIS A 64 6.31 5.64 -2.02
CA HIS A 64 5.13 4.81 -1.77
C HIS A 64 5.18 3.51 -2.57
N MET A 65 5.56 3.58 -3.85
CA MET A 65 5.74 2.40 -4.71
C MET A 65 6.78 1.42 -4.14
N LEU A 66 7.93 1.94 -3.66
CA LEU A 66 8.96 1.12 -3.03
C LEU A 66 8.42 0.34 -1.82
N VAL A 67 7.63 0.99 -0.96
CA VAL A 67 6.99 0.34 0.19
C VAL A 67 5.99 -0.72 -0.25
N VAL A 68 5.13 -0.40 -1.23
CA VAL A 68 4.16 -1.36 -1.77
C VAL A 68 4.88 -2.59 -2.35
N CYS A 69 5.92 -2.39 -3.17
CA CYS A 69 6.73 -3.47 -3.73
C CYS A 69 7.38 -4.31 -2.63
N ALA A 70 7.99 -3.69 -1.61
CA ALA A 70 8.59 -4.42 -0.50
C ALA A 70 7.56 -5.29 0.25
N LEU A 71 6.38 -4.75 0.54
CA LEU A 71 5.28 -5.46 1.20
C LEU A 71 4.71 -6.59 0.33
N LEU A 72 4.68 -6.39 -0.99
CA LEU A 72 4.16 -7.35 -1.95
C LEU A 72 5.16 -8.50 -2.18
N LEU A 73 6.46 -8.20 -2.29
CA LEU A 73 7.55 -9.20 -2.28
C LEU A 73 7.56 -9.98 -0.97
N HIS A 74 7.47 -9.30 0.17
CA HIS A 74 7.38 -9.95 1.47
C HIS A 74 6.13 -10.84 1.56
N HIS A 75 4.99 -10.41 1.00
CA HIS A 75 3.78 -11.24 0.96
C HIS A 75 3.95 -12.48 0.09
N LEU A 76 4.65 -12.36 -1.04
CA LEU A 76 4.95 -13.48 -1.94
C LEU A 76 5.92 -14.48 -1.31
N GLN A 77 6.88 -13.99 -0.52
CA GLN A 77 7.88 -14.81 0.18
C GLN A 77 7.37 -15.39 1.49
N ALA A 78 6.38 -14.76 2.12
CA ALA A 78 5.81 -15.26 3.37
C ALA A 78 5.02 -16.55 3.11
N PRO A 79 5.29 -17.64 3.87
CA PRO A 79 4.52 -18.88 3.76
C PRO A 79 3.04 -18.59 4.04
N ARG A 80 2.18 -18.86 3.06
CA ARG A 80 0.72 -18.64 3.16
C ARG A 80 0.15 -19.62 4.21
N PRO A 81 -0.40 -19.13 5.33
CA PRO A 81 -1.02 -20.00 6.34
C PRO A 81 -2.26 -20.72 5.80
N GLU A 82 -2.91 -20.15 4.78
CA GLU A 82 -4.16 -20.68 4.19
C GLU A 82 -3.98 -21.96 3.36
N LEU A 83 -2.74 -22.32 3.01
CA LEU A 83 -2.45 -23.61 2.37
C LEU A 83 -2.07 -24.70 3.37
N ALA A 84 -2.12 -24.41 4.68
CA ALA A 84 -2.06 -25.45 5.69
C ALA A 84 -3.30 -26.34 5.50
N PRO A 85 -3.12 -27.60 5.10
CA PRO A 85 -4.24 -28.41 4.67
C PRO A 85 -5.17 -28.68 5.86
N GLU A 86 -6.48 -28.56 5.62
CA GLU A 86 -7.55 -28.57 6.64
C GLU A 86 -7.58 -29.85 7.51
N TRP A 87 -6.85 -30.90 7.14
CA TRP A 87 -6.85 -32.18 7.87
C TRP A 87 -6.29 -32.08 9.29
N LYS A 88 -5.50 -31.06 9.63
CA LYS A 88 -4.93 -30.89 10.97
C LYS A 88 -5.85 -30.20 11.99
N ARG A 89 -7.08 -29.83 11.60
CA ARG A 89 -8.07 -29.16 12.48
C ARG A 89 -9.10 -30.13 13.09
N ARG A 90 -8.93 -31.44 12.90
CA ARG A 90 -9.84 -32.50 13.37
C ARG A 90 -9.13 -33.62 14.15
N GLU A 91 -8.06 -33.30 14.86
CA GLU A 91 -7.47 -34.21 15.87
C GLU A 91 -7.63 -33.61 17.26
#